data_AF-A0A7S3IYU3-F1
#
_entry.id   AF-A0A7S3IYU3-F1
#
_cell.length_a   1.000
_cell.length_b   1.000
_cell.length_c   1.000
_cell.angle_alpha   90.00
_cell.angle_beta   90.00
_cell.angle_gamma   90.00
#
_symmetry.space_group_name_H-M   'P 1'
#
loop_
_entity.id
_entity.type
_entity.pdbx_description
1 polymer ?
#
loop_
_entity_poly.entity_id
_entity_poly.type
_entity_poly.pdbx_seq_one_letter_code
_entity_poly.pdbx_strand_id
1 'polypeptide(L)'
;SSQEKGIYIIDDISEAPIKENCVISRYINNPLLINGVKFDVRLYVCVTSYDPLRVYVYKEGLARFASEPYTYQTNKSNKFCHLTNYSINKKNEKYIQNLNLETDDEGNKWSLSALSRYLESIGVDMNLLWSRIYDL
;
A
#
# COMPACT_ATOMS: atom_id res chain seq x y z
N SER A 1 -12.14 -11.41 -7.90
CA SER A 1 -10.95 -12.26 -8.13
C SER A 1 -9.98 -12.01 -6.98
N SER A 2 -9.82 -12.98 -6.07
CA SER A 2 -9.05 -12.80 -4.82
C SER A 2 -7.72 -13.56 -4.82
N GLN A 3 -7.16 -13.78 -6.01
CA GLN A 3 -5.79 -14.21 -6.20
C GLN A 3 -5.19 -13.30 -7.27
N GLU A 4 -4.21 -12.49 -6.89
CA GLU A 4 -3.58 -11.39 -7.66
C GLU A 4 -2.75 -11.87 -8.88
N LYS A 5 -3.17 -12.97 -9.53
CA LYS A 5 -2.81 -13.31 -10.90
C LYS A 5 -3.56 -12.32 -11.80
N GLY A 6 -2.85 -11.44 -12.49
CA GLY A 6 -3.45 -10.49 -13.45
C GLY A 6 -3.09 -9.01 -13.26
N ILE A 7 -2.18 -8.66 -12.34
CA ILE A 7 -1.63 -7.29 -12.26
C ILE A 7 -0.35 -7.24 -13.11
N TYR A 8 -0.34 -6.28 -14.04
CA TYR A 8 0.75 -6.01 -14.96
C TYR A 8 1.12 -4.52 -14.86
N ILE A 9 2.41 -4.24 -14.99
CA ILE A 9 2.93 -2.89 -15.17
C ILE A 9 3.46 -2.84 -16.58
N ILE A 10 2.87 -1.98 -17.40
CA ILE A 10 3.16 -1.82 -18.82
C ILE A 10 3.60 -0.38 -19.07
N ASP A 11 4.44 -0.17 -20.08
CA ASP A 11 4.83 1.17 -20.53
C ASP A 11 4.00 1.65 -21.71
N ASP A 12 3.60 0.71 -22.57
CA ASP A 12 2.77 0.99 -23.73
C ASP A 12 1.42 0.29 -23.61
N ILE A 13 0.36 0.97 -24.02
CA ILE A 13 -1.00 0.43 -23.97
C ILE A 13 -1.19 -0.78 -24.90
N SER A 14 -0.35 -0.94 -25.92
CA SER A 14 -0.32 -2.11 -26.79
C SER A 14 0.08 -3.40 -26.07
N GLU A 15 0.74 -3.30 -24.91
CA GLU A 15 1.06 -4.44 -24.06
C GLU A 15 -0.12 -4.89 -23.19
N ALA A 16 -1.20 -4.11 -23.12
CA ALA A 16 -2.37 -4.43 -22.32
C ALA A 16 -3.05 -5.71 -22.83
N PRO A 17 -3.52 -6.61 -21.93
CA PRO A 17 -4.20 -7.83 -22.35
C PRO A 17 -5.57 -7.51 -22.99
N ILE A 18 -5.64 -7.58 -24.32
CA ILE A 18 -6.82 -7.21 -25.13
C ILE A 18 -8.02 -8.15 -24.91
N LYS A 19 -7.76 -9.40 -24.46
CA LYS A 19 -8.79 -10.46 -24.35
C LYS A 19 -9.48 -10.52 -22.98
N GLU A 20 -9.10 -9.66 -22.04
CA GLU A 20 -9.64 -9.66 -20.68
C GLU A 20 -10.23 -8.29 -20.36
N ASN A 21 -11.39 -8.27 -19.70
CA ASN A 21 -11.93 -7.04 -19.13
C ASN A 21 -10.97 -6.57 -18.03
N CYS A 22 -10.26 -5.47 -18.29
CA CYS A 22 -9.29 -4.90 -17.36
C CYS A 22 -9.55 -3.41 -17.10
N VAL A 23 -8.98 -2.91 -16.01
CA VAL A 23 -8.93 -1.48 -15.69
C VAL A 23 -7.50 -1.02 -15.89
N ILE A 24 -7.31 -0.01 -16.74
CA ILE A 24 -6.02 0.66 -16.91
C ILE A 24 -5.98 1.86 -15.98
N SER A 25 -4.94 1.93 -15.15
CA SER A 25 -4.72 3.04 -14.23
C SER A 25 -3.28 3.53 -14.34
N ARG A 26 -3.11 4.86 -14.27
CA ARG A 26 -1.77 5.47 -14.28
C ARG A 26 -0.99 4.97 -13.07
N TYR A 27 0.15 4.35 -13.34
CA TYR A 27 1.05 3.89 -12.29
C TYR A 27 1.73 5.08 -11.58
N ILE A 28 1.70 5.08 -10.25
CA ILE A 28 2.43 6.07 -9.44
C ILE A 28 3.90 5.66 -9.39
N ASN A 29 4.71 6.27 -10.25
CA ASN A 29 6.12 5.94 -10.43
C ASN A 29 7.07 6.57 -9.40
N ASN A 30 6.66 7.66 -8.76
CA ASN A 30 7.39 8.34 -7.68
C ASN A 30 6.62 8.27 -6.34
N PRO A 31 6.45 7.07 -5.74
CA PRO A 31 5.81 6.94 -4.45
C PRO A 31 6.72 7.44 -3.31
N LEU A 32 6.13 7.82 -2.18
CA LEU A 32 6.89 7.97 -0.94
C LEU A 32 7.48 6.60 -0.55
N LEU A 33 8.77 6.59 -0.19
CA LEU A 33 9.49 5.39 0.23
C LEU A 33 9.91 5.54 1.69
N ILE A 34 9.85 4.43 2.43
CA ILE A 34 10.42 4.32 3.78
C ILE A 34 11.50 3.25 3.69
N ASN A 35 12.72 3.57 4.13
CA ASN A 35 13.87 2.68 4.02
C ASN A 35 14.08 2.11 2.59
N GLY A 36 13.74 2.90 1.57
CA GLY A 36 13.89 2.52 0.16
C GLY A 36 12.84 1.54 -0.38
N VAL A 37 11.84 1.14 0.42
CA VAL A 37 10.75 0.24 -0.02
C VAL A 37 9.44 0.99 -0.19
N LYS A 38 8.62 0.52 -1.15
CA LYS A 38 7.27 1.03 -1.40
C LYS A 38 6.31 0.51 -0.32
N PHE A 39 5.31 1.31 0.03
CA PHE A 39 4.25 0.88 0.93
C PHE A 39 2.88 1.41 0.50
N ASP A 40 1.83 0.81 1.05
CA ASP A 40 0.46 1.34 1.01
C ASP A 40 -0.14 1.40 2.42
N VAL A 41 -1.21 2.16 2.57
CA VAL A 41 -1.96 2.26 3.83
C VAL A 41 -3.33 1.62 3.65
N ARG A 42 -3.67 0.69 4.54
CA ARG A 42 -4.99 0.11 4.68
C ARG A 42 -5.71 0.78 5.85
N LEU A 43 -6.76 1.53 5.52
CA LEU A 43 -7.70 2.08 6.48
C LEU A 43 -8.93 1.18 6.58
N TYR A 44 -9.53 1.12 7.78
CA TYR A 44 -10.77 0.41 8.02
C TYR A 44 -11.90 1.42 8.16
N VAL A 45 -12.97 1.23 7.38
CA VAL A 45 -14.12 2.12 7.36
C VAL A 45 -15.38 1.30 7.61
N CYS A 46 -16.25 1.77 8.51
CA CYS A 46 -17.54 1.18 8.83
C CYS A 46 -18.65 2.13 8.41
N VAL A 47 -19.54 1.66 7.52
CA VAL A 47 -20.74 2.39 7.12
C VAL A 47 -21.92 1.77 7.84
N THR A 48 -22.56 2.52 8.74
CA THR A 48 -23.66 1.98 9.58
C THR A 48 -25.04 2.41 9.10
N SER A 49 -25.12 3.44 8.24
CA SER A 49 -26.36 3.96 7.72
C SER A 49 -26.09 4.65 6.39
N TYR A 50 -27.01 4.53 5.45
CA TYR A 50 -26.95 5.22 4.15
C TYR A 50 -27.89 6.42 4.10
N ASP A 51 -28.93 6.43 4.93
CA ASP A 51 -29.90 7.51 5.03
C ASP A 51 -30.35 7.69 6.50
N PRO A 52 -29.81 8.68 7.23
CA PRO A 52 -28.73 9.57 6.81
C PRO A 52 -27.40 8.80 6.74
N LEU A 53 -26.52 9.18 5.80
CA LEU A 53 -25.21 8.57 5.64
C LEU A 53 -24.38 8.70 6.93
N ARG A 54 -23.90 7.57 7.46
CA ARG A 54 -23.01 7.50 8.63
C ARG A 54 -21.82 6.61 8.32
N VAL A 55 -20.63 7.23 8.29
CA VAL A 55 -19.35 6.59 7.97
C VAL A 55 -18.38 6.83 9.13
N TYR A 56 -17.68 5.78 9.55
CA TYR A 56 -16.71 5.81 10.65
C TYR A 56 -15.39 5.27 10.14
N VAL A 57 -14.32 6.05 10.27
CA VAL A 57 -12.95 5.59 10.02
C VAL A 57 -12.38 5.08 11.33
N TYR A 58 -11.89 3.85 11.35
CA TYR A 58 -11.24 3.29 12.52
C TYR A 58 -9.93 4.02 12.80
N LYS A 59 -9.59 4.18 14.08
CA LYS A 59 -8.39 4.93 14.50
C LYS A 59 -7.09 4.25 14.11
N GLU A 60 -7.13 2.94 13.92
CA GLU A 60 -5.98 2.15 13.47
C GLU A 60 -6.14 1.64 12.05
N GLY A 61 -5.01 1.25 11.48
CA GLY A 61 -4.87 0.73 10.13
C GLY A 61 -3.58 -0.07 10.00
N LEU A 62 -3.22 -0.42 8.78
CA LEU A 62 -1.99 -1.15 8.50
C LEU A 62 -1.22 -0.44 7.39
N ALA A 63 0.04 -0.12 7.63
CA ALA A 63 0.98 0.16 6.55
C ALA A 63 1.57 -1.17 6.07
N ARG A 64 1.54 -1.43 4.76
CA ARG A 64 2.00 -2.69 4.17
C ARG A 64 3.16 -2.39 3.24
N PHE A 65 4.32 -2.94 3.57
CA PHE A 65 5.55 -2.70 2.83
C PHE A 65 5.82 -3.81 1.82
N ALA A 66 6.35 -3.41 0.67
CA ALA A 66 6.98 -4.31 -0.29
C ALA A 66 8.20 -4.98 0.35
N SER A 67 8.50 -6.23 -0.02
CA SER A 67 9.63 -6.98 0.54
C SER A 67 10.97 -6.68 -0.14
N GLU A 68 10.97 -5.90 -1.22
CA GLU A 68 12.19 -5.51 -1.93
C GLU A 68 12.27 -3.99 -2.19
N PRO A 69 13.51 -3.43 -2.26
CA PRO A 69 13.73 -2.03 -2.59
C PRO A 69 13.06 -1.61 -3.89
N TYR A 70 12.44 -0.43 -3.86
CA TYR A 70 11.71 0.11 -4.98
C TYR A 70 12.64 0.54 -6.11
N THR A 71 12.43 -0.01 -7.31
CA THR A 71 13.18 0.35 -8.50
C THR A 71 12.24 0.42 -9.71
N TYR A 72 11.95 1.62 -10.21
CA TYR A 72 11.01 1.78 -11.33
C TYR A 72 11.64 1.46 -12.70
N GLN A 73 12.92 1.79 -12.88
CA GLN A 73 13.56 1.81 -14.19
C GLN A 73 14.14 0.45 -14.62
N THR A 74 14.55 -0.39 -13.67
CA THR A 74 15.39 -1.55 -13.95
C THR A 74 14.65 -2.88 -13.95
N ASN A 75 13.53 -3.01 -13.22
CA ASN A 75 12.91 -4.33 -13.06
C ASN A 75 11.40 -4.32 -12.78
N LYS A 76 10.59 -3.94 -13.78
CA LYS A 76 9.11 -3.93 -13.68
C LYS A 76 8.48 -5.31 -13.50
N SER A 77 9.20 -6.38 -13.83
CA SER A 77 8.75 -7.76 -13.61
C SER A 77 8.87 -8.17 -12.13
N ASN A 78 9.67 -7.47 -11.34
CA ASN A 78 9.79 -7.71 -9.91
C ASN A 78 8.55 -7.21 -9.15
N LYS A 79 7.58 -8.11 -8.98
CA LYS A 79 6.35 -7.82 -8.26
C LYS A 79 6.58 -7.48 -6.77
N PHE A 80 7.69 -7.93 -6.19
CA PHE A 80 7.98 -7.76 -4.76
C PHE A 80 8.44 -6.36 -4.36
N CYS A 81 8.77 -5.49 -5.33
CA CYS A 81 9.05 -4.07 -5.08
C CYS A 81 7.90 -3.15 -5.49
N HIS A 82 7.08 -3.57 -6.47
CA HIS A 82 5.99 -2.76 -7.00
C HIS A 82 4.63 -3.00 -6.33
N LEU A 83 4.38 -4.22 -5.87
CA LEU A 83 3.13 -4.63 -5.24
C LEU A 83 3.37 -4.82 -3.75
N THR A 84 2.53 -4.22 -2.93
CA THR A 84 2.60 -4.20 -1.46
C THR A 84 1.66 -5.23 -0.83
N ASN A 85 0.98 -6.02 -1.66
CA ASN A 85 0.04 -7.02 -1.23
C ASN A 85 0.71 -8.11 -0.39
N TYR A 86 0.11 -8.45 0.75
CA TYR A 86 0.61 -9.50 1.63
C TYR A 86 0.67 -10.87 0.93
N SER A 87 -0.33 -11.22 0.13
CA SER A 87 -0.40 -12.49 -0.63
C SER A 87 0.77 -12.69 -1.60
N ILE A 88 1.34 -11.60 -2.11
CA ILE A 88 2.53 -11.62 -2.96
C ILE A 88 3.77 -11.62 -2.07
N ASN A 89 3.95 -10.61 -1.23
CA ASN A 89 5.20 -10.42 -0.50
C ASN A 89 5.51 -11.53 0.49
N LYS A 90 4.50 -12.18 1.11
CA LYS A 90 4.73 -13.33 2.01
C LYS A 90 5.42 -14.53 1.36
N LYS A 91 5.46 -14.56 0.01
CA LYS A 91 6.13 -15.61 -0.76
C LYS A 91 7.59 -15.29 -1.03
N ASN A 92 8.04 -14.06 -0.77
CA ASN A 92 9.44 -13.67 -0.88
C ASN A 92 10.18 -14.08 0.41
N GLU A 93 11.37 -14.63 0.26
CA GLU A 93 12.25 -15.00 1.37
C GLU A 93 12.67 -13.80 2.21
N LYS A 94 12.71 -12.59 1.62
CA LYS A 94 13.05 -11.33 2.30
C LYS A 94 11.88 -10.75 3.12
N TYR A 95 10.71 -11.39 3.10
CA TYR A 95 9.56 -10.91 3.85
C TYR A 95 9.73 -11.16 5.35
N ILE A 96 9.70 -10.08 6.12
CA ILE A 96 9.80 -10.10 7.57
C ILE A 96 8.40 -9.97 8.15
N GLN A 97 7.94 -11.03 8.79
CA GLN A 97 6.69 -11.02 9.55
C GLN A 97 6.90 -10.42 10.92
N ASN A 98 6.05 -9.48 11.34
CA ASN A 98 5.99 -9.08 12.74
C ASN A 98 5.44 -10.23 13.57
N LEU A 99 6.29 -10.73 14.46
CA LEU A 99 6.00 -11.78 15.43
C LEU A 99 5.69 -11.20 16.81
N ASN A 100 6.04 -9.93 17.05
CA ASN A 100 5.79 -9.26 18.31
C ASN A 100 4.66 -8.23 18.14
N LEU A 101 3.69 -8.26 19.05
CA LEU A 101 2.59 -7.29 19.10
C LEU A 101 3.02 -5.97 19.73
N GLU A 102 4.13 -5.96 20.46
CA GLU A 102 4.67 -4.78 21.13
C GLU A 102 5.58 -3.94 20.21
N THR A 103 6.10 -4.51 19.11
CA THR A 103 6.87 -3.79 18.08
C THR A 103 6.01 -3.57 16.84
N ASP A 104 5.46 -2.37 16.71
CA ASP A 104 4.50 -2.01 15.67
C ASP A 104 5.13 -1.29 14.46
N ASP A 105 6.46 -1.13 14.46
CA ASP A 105 7.30 -0.47 13.47
C ASP A 105 8.40 -1.38 12.87
N GLU A 106 8.28 -2.69 13.05
CA GLU A 106 9.21 -3.67 12.48
C GLU A 106 8.65 -4.36 11.22
N GLY A 107 9.55 -4.98 10.45
CA GLY A 107 9.19 -5.84 9.33
C GLY A 107 8.37 -5.19 8.21
N ASN A 108 7.56 -6.00 7.52
CA ASN A 108 6.81 -5.56 6.34
C ASN A 108 5.37 -5.10 6.63
N LYS A 109 5.01 -4.91 7.91
CA LYS A 109 3.69 -4.43 8.33
C LYS A 109 3.82 -3.53 9.55
N TRP A 110 3.43 -2.27 9.43
CA TRP A 110 3.36 -1.37 10.60
C TRP A 110 1.92 -1.08 10.98
N SER A 111 1.70 -0.72 12.24
CA SER A 111 0.46 -0.05 12.64
C SER A 111 0.35 1.32 11.96
N LEU A 112 -0.86 1.85 11.87
CA LEU A 112 -1.06 3.21 11.38
C LEU A 112 -0.46 4.24 12.35
N SER A 113 -0.51 3.96 13.65
CA SER A 113 0.15 4.79 14.66
C SER A 113 1.67 4.83 14.48
N ALA A 114 2.34 3.71 14.23
CA ALA A 114 3.77 3.66 13.93
C ALA A 114 4.11 4.46 12.67
N LEU A 115 3.35 4.26 11.59
CA LEU A 115 3.53 5.06 10.38
C LEU A 115 3.33 6.55 10.65
N SER A 116 2.33 6.93 11.44
CA SER A 116 2.05 8.33 11.77
C SER A 116 3.23 8.97 12.53
N ARG A 117 3.74 8.29 13.56
CA ARG A 117 4.94 8.74 14.30
C ARG A 117 6.15 8.92 13.37
N TYR A 118 6.36 7.97 12.45
CA TYR A 118 7.43 8.07 11.48
C TYR A 118 7.25 9.26 10.53
N LEU A 119 6.06 9.44 9.95
CA LEU A 119 5.76 10.54 9.03
C LEU A 119 5.91 11.91 9.72
N GLU A 120 5.46 12.05 10.97
CA GLU A 120 5.69 13.25 11.79
C GLU A 120 7.18 13.51 11.99
N SER A 121 7.97 12.47 12.29
CA SER A 121 9.41 12.59 12.51
C SER A 121 10.19 13.07 11.29
N ILE A 122 9.69 12.82 10.07
CA ILE A 122 10.25 13.33 8.81
C ILE A 122 9.59 14.63 8.34
N GLY A 123 8.73 15.24 9.16
CA GLY A 123 8.15 16.57 8.93
C GLY A 123 6.88 16.58 8.09
N VAL A 124 6.18 15.46 7.95
CA VAL A 124 4.88 15.41 7.27
C VAL A 124 3.79 16.02 8.15
N ASP A 125 3.01 16.94 7.59
CA ASP A 125 1.82 17.49 8.26
C ASP A 125 0.69 16.44 8.26
N MET A 126 0.51 15.79 9.41
CA MET A 126 -0.51 14.76 9.59
C MET A 126 -1.94 15.31 9.56
N ASN A 127 -2.15 16.57 9.95
CA ASN A 127 -3.49 17.18 9.88
C ASN A 127 -3.91 17.36 8.42
N LEU A 128 -3.00 17.88 7.59
CA LEU A 128 -3.23 17.99 6.16
C LEU A 128 -3.40 16.62 5.50
N LEU A 129 -2.61 15.62 5.89
CA LEU A 129 -2.73 14.26 5.38
C LEU A 129 -4.13 13.67 5.66
N TRP A 130 -4.58 13.73 6.92
CA TRP A 130 -5.90 13.22 7.30
C TRP A 130 -7.04 14.00 6.68
N SER A 131 -6.92 15.33 6.56
CA SER A 131 -7.89 16.15 5.85
C SER A 131 -8.07 15.70 4.41
N ARG A 132 -6.99 15.32 3.72
CA ARG A 132 -7.07 14.79 2.35
C ARG A 132 -7.66 13.39 2.29
N ILE A 133 -7.36 12.55 3.28
CA ILE A 133 -7.92 11.18 3.36
C ILE A 133 -9.43 11.21 3.57
N TYR A 134 -9.94 12.12 4.39
CA TYR A 134 -11.38 12.24 4.65
C TYR A 134 -12.17 12.85 3.49
N ASP A 135 -11.50 13.52 2.55
CA ASP A 135 -12.11 14.12 1.35
C ASP A 135 -12.21 13.15 0.16
N LEU A 136 -11.50 12.01 0.21
CA LEU A 136 -11.55 10.95 -0.81
C LEU A 136 -12.88 10.18 -0.79
#